data_AF-A0A841V4W4-F1
#
_entry.id   AF-A0A841V4W4-F1
#
_cell.length_a   1.000
_cell.length_b   1.000
_cell.length_c   1.000
_cell.angle_alpha   90.00
_cell.angle_beta   90.00
_cell.angle_gamma   90.00
#
_symmetry.space_group_name_H-M   'P 1'
#
loop_
_entity.id
_entity.type
_entity.pdbx_description
1 polymer ?
#
loop_
_entity_poly.entity_id
_entity_poly.type
_entity_poly.pdbx_seq_one_letter_code
_entity_poly.pdbx_strand_id
1 'polypeptide(L)'
;MVRIKGANSDYEYSSEKREVIAVNPQPEELYLKIFICPYDQPSVVEPNEGKDKCCHGSDSTCPNQGEKQGHALIHLHQERGIELVTDNNNQIVVNQKGNIQLIPSPGGQAEVNGALLVKQQNQVLLEISSQKISLQLGGAKISLTPKGDIEITTSEQKGNVTIGGNLTINGNLTVTGEIVGDVRLSPATLAAIVEAVSQTLGKS
;
A
#
# COMPACT_ATOMS: atom_id res chain seq x y z
N MET A 1 4.71 -19.41 -24.06
CA MET A 1 6.02 -19.25 -23.40
C MET A 1 6.31 -17.76 -23.39
N VAL A 2 6.69 -17.20 -22.25
CA VAL A 2 7.03 -15.77 -22.12
C VAL A 2 8.51 -15.59 -22.46
N ARG A 3 8.85 -14.52 -23.19
CA ARG A 3 10.25 -14.14 -23.46
C ARG A 3 10.66 -13.00 -22.56
N ILE A 4 11.80 -13.17 -21.87
CA ILE A 4 12.42 -12.17 -21.01
C ILE A 4 13.76 -11.79 -21.64
N LYS A 5 14.01 -10.50 -21.88
CA LYS A 5 15.23 -9.99 -22.54
C LYS A 5 15.76 -8.76 -21.82
N GLY A 6 17.08 -8.65 -21.70
CA GLY A 6 17.74 -7.52 -21.02
C GLY A 6 18.58 -6.69 -21.98
N ALA A 7 18.53 -5.37 -21.85
CA ALA A 7 19.41 -4.42 -22.54
C ALA A 7 19.88 -3.35 -21.55
N ASN A 8 21.14 -2.94 -21.64
CA ASN A 8 21.56 -1.71 -20.99
C ASN A 8 21.09 -0.52 -21.84
N SER A 9 20.63 0.55 -21.22
CA SER A 9 20.10 1.71 -21.96
C SER A 9 21.14 2.45 -22.78
N ASP A 10 22.43 2.27 -22.48
CA ASP A 10 23.59 2.84 -23.16
C ASP A 10 24.15 1.99 -24.30
N TYR A 11 23.60 0.81 -24.57
CA TYR A 11 24.04 -0.06 -25.67
C TYR A 11 22.87 -0.56 -26.54
N GLU A 12 23.11 -0.67 -27.85
CA GLU A 12 22.17 -1.26 -28.81
C GLU A 12 22.89 -2.23 -29.77
N TYR A 13 22.16 -3.18 -30.34
CA TYR A 13 22.72 -4.01 -31.41
C TYR A 13 22.69 -3.28 -32.75
N SER A 14 23.85 -3.14 -33.40
CA SER A 14 23.98 -2.58 -34.75
C SER A 14 23.83 -3.67 -35.80
N SER A 15 22.78 -3.60 -36.62
CA SER A 15 22.60 -4.53 -37.74
C SER A 15 23.64 -4.35 -38.85
N GLU A 16 24.14 -3.12 -39.03
CA GLU A 16 25.18 -2.78 -40.01
C GLU A 16 26.53 -3.40 -39.63
N LYS A 17 26.95 -3.22 -38.38
CA LYS A 17 28.25 -3.70 -37.88
C LYS A 17 28.20 -5.12 -37.32
N ARG A 18 26.99 -5.66 -37.10
CA ARG A 18 26.73 -6.96 -36.48
C ARG A 18 27.35 -7.11 -35.09
N GLU A 19 27.36 -6.03 -34.32
CA GLU A 19 27.94 -5.98 -32.97
C GLU A 19 27.08 -5.10 -32.05
N VAL A 20 27.26 -5.25 -30.74
CA VAL A 20 26.66 -4.35 -29.75
C VAL A 20 27.52 -3.09 -29.66
N ILE A 21 26.90 -1.92 -29.88
CA ILE A 21 27.57 -0.62 -29.88
C ILE A 21 26.97 0.29 -28.80
N ALA A 22 27.74 1.29 -28.35
CA ALA A 22 27.23 2.32 -27.46
C ALA A 22 26.24 3.24 -28.19
N VAL A 23 25.12 3.58 -27.53
CA VAL A 23 24.13 4.54 -28.02
C VAL A 23 24.73 5.95 -28.01
N ASN A 24 24.48 6.74 -29.06
CA ASN A 24 24.95 8.12 -29.17
C ASN A 24 23.81 9.03 -29.66
N PRO A 25 23.41 10.08 -28.90
CA PRO A 25 23.97 10.51 -27.62
C PRO A 25 23.74 9.49 -26.50
N GLN A 26 24.65 9.50 -25.52
CA GLN A 26 24.48 8.71 -24.30
C GLN A 26 23.23 9.18 -23.54
N PRO A 27 22.39 8.27 -23.03
CA PRO A 27 21.23 8.65 -22.22
C PRO A 27 21.65 9.38 -20.93
N GLU A 28 20.83 10.32 -20.48
CA GLU A 28 21.05 11.01 -19.18
C GLU A 28 20.95 10.06 -17.99
N GLU A 29 20.11 9.03 -18.08
CA GLU A 29 19.93 8.01 -17.05
C GLU A 29 20.28 6.61 -17.59
N LEU A 30 21.05 5.86 -16.80
CA LEU A 30 21.55 4.54 -17.16
C LEU A 30 20.81 3.44 -16.41
N TYR A 31 20.13 2.59 -17.18
CA TYR A 31 19.34 1.47 -16.67
C TYR A 31 19.78 0.17 -17.31
N LEU A 32 19.77 -0.91 -16.53
CA LEU A 32 19.53 -2.23 -17.10
C LEU A 32 18.01 -2.41 -17.22
N LYS A 33 17.54 -2.51 -18.47
CA LYS A 33 16.13 -2.68 -18.84
C LYS A 33 15.85 -4.14 -19.14
N ILE A 34 14.85 -4.74 -18.52
CA ILE A 34 14.40 -6.09 -18.81
C ILE A 34 12.99 -6.03 -19.41
N PHE A 35 12.85 -6.37 -20.68
CA PHE A 35 11.61 -6.43 -21.42
C PHE A 35 10.93 -7.79 -21.23
N ILE A 36 9.65 -7.77 -20.89
CA ILE A 36 8.79 -8.95 -20.75
C ILE A 36 7.77 -8.94 -21.87
N CYS A 37 7.86 -9.91 -22.79
CA CYS A 37 6.90 -10.09 -23.87
C CYS A 37 6.16 -11.43 -23.71
N PRO A 38 4.84 -11.43 -23.45
CA PRO A 38 4.07 -12.66 -23.30
C PRO A 38 3.89 -13.44 -24.61
N TYR A 39 4.11 -12.80 -25.76
CA TYR A 39 3.92 -13.38 -27.10
C TYR A 39 5.23 -13.80 -27.79
N ASP A 40 6.32 -13.95 -27.03
CA ASP A 40 7.62 -14.45 -27.50
C ASP A 40 8.22 -13.67 -28.69
N GLN A 41 7.90 -12.37 -28.78
CA GLN A 41 8.42 -11.53 -29.86
C GLN A 41 9.90 -11.15 -29.63
N PRO A 42 10.69 -11.01 -30.70
CA PRO A 42 12.11 -10.62 -30.64
C PRO A 42 12.31 -9.25 -29.98
N SER A 43 13.53 -8.98 -29.53
CA SER A 43 13.89 -7.70 -28.89
C SER A 43 15.12 -7.07 -29.54
N VAL A 44 15.35 -5.79 -29.26
CA VAL A 44 16.44 -4.98 -29.84
C VAL A 44 17.87 -5.43 -29.52
N VAL A 45 18.03 -6.40 -28.61
CA VAL A 45 19.35 -6.98 -28.27
C VAL A 45 19.67 -8.24 -29.07
N GLU A 46 18.75 -8.73 -29.90
CA GLU A 46 18.96 -9.92 -30.71
C GLU A 46 19.49 -9.56 -32.11
N PRO A 47 20.51 -10.28 -32.60
CA PRO A 47 20.92 -10.18 -33.98
C PRO A 47 19.83 -10.77 -34.88
N ASN A 48 19.10 -9.91 -35.62
CA ASN A 48 18.44 -10.19 -36.92
C ASN A 48 16.99 -9.73 -37.12
N GLU A 49 16.38 -8.90 -36.29
CA GLU A 49 15.05 -8.39 -36.60
C GLU A 49 15.11 -6.87 -36.73
N GLY A 50 14.94 -6.35 -37.96
CA GLY A 50 15.02 -4.91 -38.24
C GLY A 50 14.25 -4.07 -37.21
N LYS A 51 14.65 -2.81 -37.00
CA LYS A 51 14.18 -1.95 -35.90
C LYS A 51 12.65 -1.94 -35.69
N ASP A 52 11.87 -2.13 -36.75
CA ASP A 52 10.39 -2.12 -36.71
C ASP A 52 9.74 -3.46 -36.31
N LYS A 53 10.54 -4.51 -36.06
CA LYS A 53 10.05 -5.86 -35.72
C LYS A 53 10.39 -6.29 -34.30
N CYS A 54 10.88 -5.39 -33.46
CA CYS A 54 11.28 -5.72 -32.09
C CYS A 54 10.23 -5.24 -31.09
N CYS A 55 9.96 -6.07 -30.09
CA CYS A 55 9.20 -5.68 -28.91
C CYS A 55 10.10 -4.91 -27.94
N HIS A 56 9.60 -3.77 -27.44
CA HIS A 56 10.28 -2.95 -26.44
C HIS A 56 9.62 -3.06 -25.05
N GLY A 57 8.96 -4.19 -24.77
CA GLY A 57 8.27 -4.41 -23.50
C GLY A 57 7.06 -3.52 -23.29
N SER A 58 6.45 -3.02 -24.38
CA SER A 58 5.17 -2.32 -24.39
C SER A 58 4.22 -2.96 -25.40
N ASP A 59 2.91 -2.84 -25.16
CA ASP A 59 1.87 -3.34 -26.05
C ASP A 59 1.91 -2.59 -27.39
N SER A 60 2.17 -1.29 -27.35
CA SER A 60 2.24 -0.43 -28.55
C SER A 60 3.38 -0.79 -29.50
N THR A 61 4.49 -1.29 -28.98
CA THR A 61 5.68 -1.67 -29.76
C THR A 61 5.76 -3.15 -30.07
N CYS A 62 4.80 -3.94 -29.59
CA CYS A 62 4.81 -5.38 -29.83
C CYS A 62 4.51 -5.68 -31.33
N PRO A 63 5.38 -6.42 -32.02
CA PRO A 63 5.20 -6.80 -33.43
C PRO A 63 4.20 -7.95 -33.62
N ASN A 64 3.69 -8.56 -32.54
CA ASN A 64 2.68 -9.61 -32.63
C ASN A 64 1.44 -9.11 -33.39
N GLN A 65 0.92 -9.89 -34.34
CA GLN A 65 -0.22 -9.44 -35.15
C GLN A 65 -1.58 -9.60 -34.42
N GLY A 66 -1.61 -10.40 -33.35
CA GLY A 66 -2.81 -10.66 -32.55
C GLY A 66 -2.89 -9.77 -31.30
N GLU A 67 -3.33 -10.36 -30.18
CA GLU A 67 -3.37 -9.69 -28.89
C GLU A 67 -1.97 -9.19 -28.49
N LYS A 68 -1.92 -7.98 -27.94
CA LYS A 68 -0.68 -7.35 -27.52
C LYS A 68 -0.64 -7.07 -26.03
N GLN A 69 -1.65 -7.48 -25.26
CA GLN A 69 -1.74 -7.13 -23.85
C GLN A 69 -0.77 -7.93 -22.96
N GLY A 70 -0.31 -7.28 -21.89
CA GLY A 70 0.43 -7.93 -20.81
C GLY A 70 1.94 -7.73 -20.83
N HIS A 71 2.43 -6.75 -21.60
CA HIS A 71 3.84 -6.40 -21.55
C HIS A 71 4.20 -5.67 -20.25
N ALA A 72 5.46 -5.84 -19.86
CA ALA A 72 6.03 -5.13 -18.73
C ALA A 72 7.54 -4.89 -18.95
N LEU A 73 8.05 -3.93 -18.19
CA LEU A 73 9.42 -3.49 -18.19
C LEU A 73 9.95 -3.49 -16.76
N ILE A 74 11.11 -4.09 -16.54
CA ILE A 74 11.83 -3.94 -15.26
C ILE A 74 13.02 -3.02 -15.49
N HIS A 75 13.09 -1.93 -14.72
CA HIS A 75 14.24 -1.05 -14.63
C HIS A 75 15.09 -1.40 -13.42
N LEU A 76 16.39 -1.52 -13.65
CA LEU A 76 17.40 -1.65 -12.61
C LEU A 76 18.31 -0.43 -12.70
N HIS A 77 18.30 0.41 -11.65
CA HIS A 77 19.07 1.63 -11.55
C HIS A 77 19.90 1.66 -10.26
N GLN A 78 21.15 2.12 -10.37
CA GLN A 78 22.08 2.17 -9.23
C GLN A 78 21.55 2.99 -8.05
N GLU A 79 20.86 4.11 -8.31
CA GLU A 79 20.35 5.00 -7.25
C GLU A 79 18.85 4.84 -6.97
N ARG A 80 18.08 4.43 -7.99
CA ARG A 80 16.60 4.38 -7.90
C ARG A 80 16.11 3.01 -7.45
N GLY A 81 16.92 1.97 -7.62
CA GLY A 81 16.60 0.59 -7.24
C GLY A 81 15.96 -0.19 -8.38
N ILE A 82 14.95 -0.99 -8.05
CA ILE A 82 14.23 -1.88 -8.96
C ILE A 82 12.82 -1.35 -9.17
N GLU A 83 12.38 -1.22 -10.41
CA GLU A 83 11.03 -0.80 -10.76
C GLU A 83 10.46 -1.75 -11.80
N LEU A 84 9.30 -2.36 -11.52
CA LEU A 84 8.49 -3.07 -12.51
C LEU A 84 7.40 -2.11 -12.99
N VAL A 85 7.29 -1.90 -14.29
CA VAL A 85 6.28 -1.05 -14.95
C VAL A 85 5.48 -1.91 -15.94
N THR A 86 4.16 -1.94 -15.82
CA THR A 86 3.29 -2.55 -16.83
C THR A 86 3.01 -1.57 -17.97
N ASP A 87 2.51 -2.04 -19.13
CA ASP A 87 2.19 -1.17 -20.27
C ASP A 87 1.22 -0.03 -19.92
N ASN A 88 0.21 -0.31 -19.08
CA ASN A 88 -0.72 0.71 -18.58
C ASN A 88 -0.17 1.56 -17.42
N ASN A 89 1.14 1.51 -17.15
CA ASN A 89 1.85 2.32 -16.18
C ASN A 89 1.47 2.07 -14.70
N ASN A 90 1.13 0.83 -14.35
CA ASN A 90 1.16 0.41 -12.94
C ASN A 90 2.61 0.07 -12.57
N GLN A 91 3.04 0.49 -11.37
CA GLN A 91 4.43 0.35 -10.96
C GLN A 91 4.56 -0.32 -9.59
N ILE A 92 5.58 -1.15 -9.46
CA ILE A 92 6.09 -1.66 -8.18
C ILE A 92 7.55 -1.26 -8.07
N VAL A 93 7.88 -0.45 -7.06
CA VAL A 93 9.24 0.10 -6.87
C VAL A 93 9.83 -0.40 -5.56
N VAL A 94 11.06 -0.89 -5.60
CA VAL A 94 11.90 -1.16 -4.43
C VAL A 94 13.15 -0.29 -4.54
N ASN A 95 13.24 0.74 -3.71
CA ASN A 95 14.35 1.71 -3.81
C ASN A 95 15.56 1.34 -2.95
N GLN A 96 16.70 2.03 -3.17
CA GLN A 96 17.94 1.78 -2.44
C GLN A 96 17.88 2.14 -0.93
N LYS A 97 16.84 2.85 -0.50
CA LYS A 97 16.58 3.14 0.92
C LYS A 97 15.75 2.05 1.60
N GLY A 98 15.34 1.02 0.86
CA GLY A 98 14.51 -0.09 1.34
C GLY A 98 12.99 0.19 1.32
N ASN A 99 12.54 1.29 0.70
CA ASN A 99 11.10 1.55 0.57
C ASN A 99 10.51 0.68 -0.55
N ILE A 100 9.31 0.15 -0.30
CA ILE A 100 8.48 -0.51 -1.31
C ILE A 100 7.30 0.41 -1.62
N GLN A 101 7.06 0.71 -2.90
CA GLN A 101 5.95 1.55 -3.35
C GLN A 101 5.10 0.79 -4.37
N LEU A 102 3.79 0.83 -4.19
CA LEU A 102 2.79 0.37 -5.16
C LEU A 102 2.14 1.62 -5.75
N ILE A 103 2.38 1.87 -7.03
CA ILE A 103 1.94 3.10 -7.71
C ILE A 103 0.98 2.67 -8.83
N PRO A 104 -0.33 2.64 -8.58
CA PRO A 104 -1.29 2.32 -9.63
C PRO A 104 -1.33 3.42 -10.69
N SER A 105 -1.73 3.06 -11.91
CA SER A 105 -2.00 4.03 -12.98
C SER A 105 -3.11 5.01 -12.55
N PRO A 106 -3.22 6.21 -13.14
CA PRO A 106 -4.29 7.16 -12.83
C PRO A 106 -5.69 6.50 -12.88
N GLY A 107 -6.46 6.63 -11.81
CA GLY A 107 -7.78 6.00 -11.66
C GLY A 107 -7.75 4.52 -11.23
N GLY A 108 -6.58 3.90 -11.12
CA GLY A 108 -6.38 2.56 -10.57
C GLY A 108 -6.22 2.57 -9.05
N GLN A 109 -6.12 1.37 -8.48
CA GLN A 109 -5.93 1.16 -7.04
C GLN A 109 -5.03 -0.05 -6.78
N ALA A 110 -4.36 -0.07 -5.62
CA ALA A 110 -3.63 -1.23 -5.14
C ALA A 110 -4.54 -2.06 -4.21
N GLU A 111 -4.71 -3.34 -4.52
CA GLU A 111 -5.58 -4.25 -3.77
C GLU A 111 -4.76 -5.35 -3.11
N VAL A 112 -5.14 -5.69 -1.87
CA VAL A 112 -4.64 -6.88 -1.17
C VAL A 112 -5.81 -7.84 -1.02
N ASN A 113 -5.83 -8.89 -1.85
CA ASN A 113 -6.81 -9.97 -1.75
C ASN A 113 -6.30 -11.03 -0.76
N GLY A 114 -6.53 -10.79 0.53
CA GLY A 114 -6.06 -11.63 1.62
C GLY A 114 -5.80 -10.83 2.90
N ALA A 115 -5.04 -11.40 3.83
CA ALA A 115 -4.61 -10.69 5.03
C ALA A 115 -3.39 -9.81 4.75
N LEU A 116 -3.40 -8.58 5.29
CA LEU A 116 -2.24 -7.68 5.29
C LEU A 116 -1.65 -7.63 6.70
N LEU A 117 -0.36 -7.93 6.81
CA LEU A 117 0.37 -7.92 8.08
C LEU A 117 1.65 -7.09 7.93
N VAL A 118 1.70 -5.96 8.62
CA VAL A 118 2.87 -5.07 8.67
C VAL A 118 3.59 -5.29 10.00
N LYS A 119 4.86 -5.67 9.93
CA LYS A 119 5.70 -5.95 11.10
C LYS A 119 6.95 -5.07 11.11
N GLN A 120 7.40 -4.71 12.31
CA GLN A 120 8.70 -4.11 12.55
C GLN A 120 9.37 -4.84 13.72
N GLN A 121 10.57 -5.40 13.50
CA GLN A 121 11.35 -6.07 14.55
C GLN A 121 10.53 -7.08 15.38
N ASN A 122 9.73 -7.90 14.69
CA ASN A 122 8.79 -8.90 15.25
C ASN A 122 7.52 -8.36 15.92
N GLN A 123 7.31 -7.05 15.99
CA GLN A 123 6.05 -6.47 16.46
C GLN A 123 5.09 -6.27 15.28
N VAL A 124 3.82 -6.64 15.46
CA VAL A 124 2.76 -6.36 14.48
C VAL A 124 2.32 -4.92 14.67
N LEU A 125 2.49 -4.10 13.64
CA LEU A 125 2.08 -2.69 13.62
C LEU A 125 0.70 -2.52 13.00
N LEU A 126 0.41 -3.25 11.91
CA LEU A 126 -0.90 -3.25 11.27
C LEU A 126 -1.27 -4.70 10.91
N GLU A 127 -2.49 -5.07 11.22
CA GLU A 127 -3.10 -6.32 10.80
C GLU A 127 -4.48 -6.01 10.23
N ILE A 128 -4.73 -6.45 9.00
CA ILE A 128 -6.04 -6.43 8.37
C ILE A 128 -6.32 -7.86 7.92
N SER A 129 -7.36 -8.46 8.47
CA SER A 129 -7.77 -9.84 8.17
C SER A 129 -9.28 -9.98 8.32
N SER A 130 -9.82 -11.15 7.96
CA SER A 130 -11.23 -11.48 8.17
C SER A 130 -11.64 -11.54 9.64
N GLN A 131 -10.68 -11.63 10.56
CA GLN A 131 -10.94 -11.78 12.00
C GLN A 131 -10.60 -10.51 12.79
N LYS A 132 -9.84 -9.58 12.21
CA LYS A 132 -9.26 -8.50 12.98
C LYS A 132 -8.75 -7.39 12.09
N ILE A 133 -9.06 -6.16 12.48
CA ILE A 133 -8.34 -4.98 12.03
C ILE A 133 -7.66 -4.42 13.27
N SER A 134 -6.34 -4.27 13.27
CA SER A 134 -5.64 -3.65 14.39
C SER A 134 -4.45 -2.82 13.97
N LEU A 135 -4.30 -1.68 14.62
CA LEU A 135 -3.15 -0.79 14.54
C LEU A 135 -2.48 -0.76 15.92
N GLN A 136 -1.17 -0.96 15.97
CA GLN A 136 -0.38 -0.91 17.19
C GLN A 136 0.87 -0.06 16.97
N LEU A 137 1.16 0.80 17.94
CA LEU A 137 2.38 1.60 18.00
C LEU A 137 2.90 1.61 19.43
N GLY A 138 4.04 0.96 19.66
CA GLY A 138 4.54 0.71 21.01
C GLY A 138 3.50 -0.04 21.86
N GLY A 139 3.12 0.55 22.98
CA GLY A 139 2.11 0.00 23.89
C GLY A 139 0.66 0.41 23.59
N ALA A 140 0.42 1.33 22.65
CA ALA A 140 -0.93 1.74 22.27
C ALA A 140 -1.46 0.85 21.14
N LYS A 141 -2.72 0.45 21.24
CA LYS A 141 -3.38 -0.39 20.24
C LYS A 141 -4.84 0.01 20.07
N ILE A 142 -5.28 0.01 18.82
CA ILE A 142 -6.69 0.13 18.42
C ILE A 142 -7.04 -1.12 17.63
N SER A 143 -8.17 -1.77 17.93
CA SER A 143 -8.63 -2.92 17.18
C SER A 143 -10.13 -2.98 17.01
N LEU A 144 -10.56 -3.53 15.87
CA LEU A 144 -11.93 -3.96 15.62
C LEU A 144 -12.00 -5.48 15.77
N THR A 145 -12.95 -5.97 16.56
CA THR A 145 -13.19 -7.40 16.77
C THR A 145 -14.21 -7.96 15.76
N PRO A 146 -14.29 -9.28 15.56
CA PRO A 146 -15.33 -9.90 14.72
C PRO A 146 -16.77 -9.60 15.19
N LYS A 147 -16.94 -9.25 16.46
CA LYS A 147 -18.24 -8.88 17.04
C LYS A 147 -18.64 -7.44 16.71
N GLY A 148 -17.75 -6.67 16.08
CA GLY A 148 -17.93 -5.25 15.79
C GLY A 148 -17.50 -4.32 16.94
N ASP A 149 -16.85 -4.86 17.99
CA ASP A 149 -16.36 -4.02 19.08
C ASP A 149 -15.14 -3.21 18.62
N ILE A 150 -15.03 -1.97 19.08
CA ILE A 150 -13.83 -1.15 18.94
C ILE A 150 -13.12 -1.13 20.30
N GLU A 151 -11.93 -1.71 20.35
CA GLU A 151 -11.10 -1.76 21.55
C GLU A 151 -9.93 -0.78 21.41
N ILE A 152 -9.76 0.11 22.38
CA ILE A 152 -8.62 1.02 22.48
C ILE A 152 -7.90 0.71 23.79
N THR A 153 -6.64 0.32 23.70
CA THR A 153 -5.82 -0.07 24.87
C THR A 153 -4.49 0.66 24.86
N THR A 154 -3.99 1.00 26.05
CA THR A 154 -2.65 1.53 26.26
C THR A 154 -1.89 0.63 27.23
N SER A 155 -0.57 0.53 27.09
CA SER A 155 0.25 -0.28 27.99
C SER A 155 0.24 0.28 29.41
N GLU A 156 0.15 -0.63 30.39
CA GLU A 156 0.44 -0.37 31.81
C GLU A 156 -0.36 0.77 32.48
N GLN A 157 -1.62 0.99 32.09
CA GLN A 157 -2.54 1.94 32.76
C GLN A 157 -2.04 3.40 32.83
N LYS A 158 -1.03 3.78 32.05
CA LYS A 158 -0.43 5.13 32.04
C LYS A 158 -0.66 5.91 30.74
N GLY A 159 -1.29 5.29 29.74
CA GLY A 159 -1.61 5.97 28.50
C GLY A 159 -2.93 6.72 28.57
N ASN A 160 -3.01 7.82 27.85
CA ASN A 160 -4.20 8.65 27.76
C ASN A 160 -4.91 8.43 26.42
N VAL A 161 -6.24 8.44 26.44
CA VAL A 161 -7.08 8.56 25.23
C VAL A 161 -7.65 9.96 25.23
N THR A 162 -7.25 10.79 24.26
CA THR A 162 -7.70 12.19 24.15
C THR A 162 -8.64 12.33 22.97
N ILE A 163 -9.80 12.95 23.19
CA ILE A 163 -10.76 13.31 22.14
C ILE A 163 -10.74 14.83 22.01
N GLY A 164 -10.21 15.35 20.89
CA GLY A 164 -10.05 16.79 20.65
C GLY A 164 -11.33 17.54 20.29
N GLY A 165 -12.50 16.94 20.50
CA GLY A 165 -13.80 17.48 20.12
C GLY A 165 -14.93 16.85 20.92
N ASN A 166 -16.17 17.04 20.47
CA ASN A 166 -17.33 16.49 21.14
C ASN A 166 -17.39 14.96 20.98
N LEU A 167 -17.61 14.25 22.09
CA LEU A 167 -17.97 12.84 22.10
C LEU A 167 -19.48 12.70 22.34
N THR A 168 -20.20 12.13 21.38
CA THR A 168 -21.61 11.73 21.56
C THR A 168 -21.68 10.23 21.75
N ILE A 169 -22.30 9.77 22.83
CA ILE A 169 -22.51 8.35 23.12
C ILE A 169 -24.00 8.06 23.00
N ASN A 170 -24.40 7.37 21.93
CA ASN A 170 -25.77 6.92 21.71
C ASN A 170 -25.96 5.53 22.32
N GLY A 171 -25.91 5.46 23.64
CA GLY A 171 -25.95 4.22 24.40
C GLY A 171 -25.49 4.43 25.83
N ASN A 172 -25.10 3.35 26.48
CA ASN A 172 -24.62 3.41 27.86
C ASN A 172 -23.14 3.77 27.90
N LEU A 173 -22.76 4.67 28.80
CA LEU A 173 -21.37 4.90 29.20
C LEU A 173 -21.14 4.26 30.56
N THR A 174 -20.21 3.32 30.63
CA THR A 174 -19.72 2.77 31.89
C THR A 174 -18.31 3.30 32.14
N VAL A 175 -18.11 3.97 33.28
CA VAL A 175 -16.79 4.45 33.73
C VAL A 175 -16.48 3.73 35.03
N THR A 176 -15.35 3.01 35.07
CA THR A 176 -14.90 2.29 36.26
C THR A 176 -14.01 3.13 37.18
N GLY A 177 -13.48 4.23 36.68
CA GLY A 177 -12.68 5.20 37.43
C GLY A 177 -13.49 6.44 37.82
N GLU A 178 -12.77 7.47 38.28
CA GLU A 178 -13.36 8.76 38.61
C GLU A 178 -13.69 9.57 37.34
N ILE A 179 -14.84 10.24 37.35
CA ILE A 179 -15.20 11.25 36.35
C ILE A 179 -14.84 12.61 36.93
N VAL A 180 -13.87 13.29 36.33
CA VAL A 180 -13.41 14.63 36.74
C VAL A 180 -13.82 15.65 35.67
N GLY A 181 -14.49 16.73 36.09
CA GLY A 181 -14.88 17.85 35.21
C GLY A 181 -16.29 18.38 35.46
N ASP A 182 -16.70 19.38 34.68
CA ASP A 182 -18.03 19.98 34.76
C ASP A 182 -19.07 19.08 34.11
N VAL A 183 -19.83 18.36 34.95
CA VAL A 183 -20.95 17.54 34.49
C VAL A 183 -22.23 18.38 34.45
N ARG A 184 -22.76 18.61 33.25
CA ARG A 184 -24.07 19.24 33.07
C ARG A 184 -25.12 18.19 32.74
N LEU A 185 -26.04 17.97 33.67
CA LEU A 185 -27.16 17.07 33.48
C LEU A 185 -28.34 17.82 32.85
N SER A 186 -29.13 17.13 32.03
CA SER A 186 -30.40 17.70 31.55
C SER A 186 -31.36 17.89 32.74
N PRO A 187 -32.28 18.88 32.69
CA PRO A 187 -33.29 19.06 33.75
C PRO A 187 -34.11 17.80 34.02
N ALA A 188 -34.41 17.01 32.99
CA ALA A 188 -35.13 15.75 33.13
C ALA A 188 -34.30 14.69 33.89
N THR A 189 -33.00 14.59 33.59
CA THR A 189 -32.09 13.69 34.31
C THR A 189 -31.96 14.10 35.77
N LEU A 190 -31.84 15.41 36.04
CA LEU A 190 -31.75 15.92 37.40
C LEU A 190 -33.03 15.63 38.20
N ALA A 191 -34.21 15.85 37.60
CA ALA A 191 -35.49 15.54 38.24
C ALA A 191 -35.62 14.05 38.59
N ALA A 192 -35.23 13.15 37.66
CA ALA A 192 -35.25 11.71 37.89
C ALA A 192 -34.33 11.28 39.06
N ILE A 193 -33.15 11.90 39.17
CA ILE A 193 -32.22 11.65 40.29
C ILE A 193 -32.84 12.13 41.61
N VAL A 194 -33.40 13.35 41.63
CA VAL A 194 -34.04 13.92 42.83
C VAL A 194 -35.20 13.04 43.30
N GLU A 195 -36.04 12.56 42.38
CA GLU A 195 -37.14 11.64 42.70
C GLU A 195 -36.62 10.32 43.28
N ALA A 196 -35.62 9.68 42.65
CA ALA A 196 -35.05 8.43 43.12
C ALA A 196 -34.45 8.57 44.54
N VAL A 197 -33.72 9.66 44.80
CA VAL A 197 -33.17 9.97 46.13
C VAL A 197 -34.31 10.17 47.14
N SER A 198 -35.34 10.92 46.77
CA SER A 198 -36.49 11.21 47.65
C SER A 198 -37.25 9.94 48.02
N GLN A 199 -37.45 9.02 47.07
CA GLN A 199 -38.08 7.71 47.32
C GLN A 199 -37.22 6.79 48.21
N THR A 200 -35.90 6.90 48.11
CA THR A 200 -34.96 6.11 48.92
C THR A 200 -34.91 6.62 50.36
N LEU A 201 -34.89 7.94 50.55
CA LEU A 201 -34.88 8.59 51.85
C LEU A 201 -36.25 8.55 52.55
N GLY A 202 -37.35 8.64 51.79
CA GLY A 202 -38.72 8.58 52.32
C GLY A 202 -39.22 7.19 52.74
N LYS A 203 -38.38 6.16 52.60
CA LYS A 203 -38.65 4.79 53.06
C LYS A 203 -37.88 4.40 54.34
N SER A 204 -37.25 5.37 55.02
CA SER A 204 -36.57 5.18 56.31
C SER A 204 -37.50 5.43 57.48
#